data_AF-D9PJR1-F1
#
_entry.id   AF-D9PJR1-F1
#
_cell.length_a   1.000
_cell.length_b   1.000
_cell.length_c   1.000
_cell.angle_alpha   90.00
_cell.angle_beta   90.00
_cell.angle_gamma   90.00
#
_symmetry.space_group_name_H-M   'P 1'
#
loop_
_entity.id
_entity.type
_entity.pdbx_description
1 polymer ?
#
loop_
_entity_poly.entity_id
_entity_poly.type
_entity_poly.pdbx_seq_one_letter_code
_entity_poly.pdbx_strand_id
1 'polypeptide(L)'
;MSISEFTAALNQVASERNIAVSDVLETLKEALVAAYRKDFPVSDEDAVNLKADISEETGEIRIFDGKKDVTPAGFGRIASQTAKQVILQK
;
A
#
# COMPACT_ATOMS: atom_id res chain seq x y z
N MET A 1 5.92 8.88 10.36
CA MET A 1 6.59 7.57 10.46
C MET A 1 7.91 7.75 9.74
N SER A 2 9.04 7.51 10.40
CA SER A 2 10.32 7.49 9.69
C SER A 2 10.34 6.22 8.81
N ILE A 3 10.96 6.29 7.64
CA ILE A 3 11.10 5.15 6.70
C ILE A 3 11.66 3.92 7.44
N SER A 4 12.58 4.15 8.37
CA SER A 4 13.16 3.11 9.23
C SER A 4 12.14 2.36 10.10
N GLU A 5 11.08 3.01 10.58
CA GLU A 5 10.05 2.35 11.38
C GLU A 5 9.12 1.49 10.53
N PHE A 6 8.81 1.94 9.30
CA PHE A 6 7.97 1.19 8.38
C PHE A 6 8.65 -0.13 7.96
N THR A 7 9.92 -0.07 7.55
CA THR A 7 10.69 -1.26 7.18
C THR A 7 10.93 -2.19 8.36
N ALA A 8 11.17 -1.65 9.56
CA ALA A 8 11.30 -2.47 10.76
C ALA A 8 9.99 -3.21 11.09
N ALA A 9 8.85 -2.53 10.96
CA ALA A 9 7.54 -3.13 11.23
C ALA A 9 7.15 -4.18 10.18
N LEU A 10 7.48 -3.95 8.89
CA LEU A 10 7.31 -4.96 7.83
C LEU A 10 8.14 -6.21 8.11
N ASN A 11 9.42 -6.05 8.45
CA ASN A 11 10.30 -7.17 8.81
C ASN A 11 9.77 -7.94 10.03
N GLN A 12 9.23 -7.23 11.02
CA GLN A 12 8.65 -7.85 12.19
C GLN A 12 7.42 -8.70 11.82
N VAL A 13 6.48 -8.15 11.05
CA VAL A 13 5.30 -8.89 10.58
C VAL A 13 5.69 -10.10 9.70
N ALA A 14 6.68 -9.92 8.82
CA ALA A 14 7.20 -10.99 7.97
C ALA A 14 7.77 -12.15 8.81
N SER A 15 8.56 -11.80 9.83
CA SER A 15 9.17 -12.78 10.75
C SER A 15 8.12 -13.50 11.62
N GLU A 16 7.14 -12.77 12.17
CA GLU A 16 6.05 -13.32 12.99
C GLU A 16 5.16 -14.29 12.20
N ARG A 17 4.92 -14.00 10.92
CA ARG A 17 4.12 -14.84 10.03
C ARG A 17 4.92 -15.88 9.27
N ASN A 18 6.23 -15.89 9.43
CA ASN A 18 7.17 -16.76 8.71
C ASN A 18 7.01 -16.69 7.18
N ILE A 19 6.79 -15.48 6.66
CA ILE A 19 6.67 -15.18 5.23
C ILE A 19 7.75 -14.19 4.80
N ALA A 20 7.99 -14.07 3.51
CA ALA A 20 8.96 -13.10 3.02
C ALA A 20 8.40 -11.68 3.21
N VAL A 21 9.28 -10.69 3.39
CA VAL A 21 8.92 -9.27 3.39
C VAL A 21 8.19 -8.89 2.10
N SER A 22 8.55 -9.54 0.99
CA SER A 22 7.91 -9.42 -0.31
C SER A 22 6.41 -9.77 -0.27
N ASP A 23 6.02 -10.82 0.46
CA ASP A 23 4.62 -11.23 0.61
C ASP A 23 3.85 -10.22 1.47
N VAL A 24 4.48 -9.68 2.52
CA VAL A 24 3.89 -8.61 3.35
C VAL A 24 3.67 -7.34 2.51
N LEU A 25 4.64 -6.98 1.67
CA LEU A 25 4.53 -5.88 0.73
C LEU A 25 3.42 -6.10 -0.30
N GLU A 26 3.24 -7.32 -0.79
CA GLU A 26 2.14 -7.67 -1.70
C GLU A 26 0.78 -7.51 -1.00
N THR A 27 0.65 -8.05 0.21
CA THR A 27 -0.57 -7.90 1.04
C THR A 27 -0.88 -6.42 1.31
N LEU A 28 0.16 -5.62 1.53
CA LEU A 28 0.04 -4.19 1.73
C LEU A 28 -0.42 -3.48 0.45
N LYS A 29 0.13 -3.84 -0.71
CA LYS A 29 -0.29 -3.31 -2.02
C LYS A 29 -1.77 -3.61 -2.28
N GLU A 30 -2.23 -4.82 -1.99
CA GLU A 30 -3.66 -5.17 -2.11
C GLU A 30 -4.54 -4.34 -1.17
N ALA A 31 -4.13 -4.17 0.08
CA ALA A 31 -4.85 -3.36 1.05
C ALA A 31 -4.93 -1.88 0.63
N LEU A 32 -3.87 -1.36 0.02
CA LEU A 32 -3.82 0.01 -0.53
C LEU A 32 -4.78 0.16 -1.72
N VAL A 33 -4.83 -0.82 -2.63
CA VAL A 33 -5.81 -0.83 -3.73
C VAL A 33 -7.24 -0.90 -3.20
N ALA A 34 -7.48 -1.71 -2.16
CA ALA A 34 -8.79 -1.80 -1.52
C ALA A 34 -9.21 -0.49 -0.83
N ALA A 35 -8.28 0.16 -0.12
CA ALA A 35 -8.51 1.47 0.49
C ALA A 35 -8.77 2.55 -0.57
N TYR A 36 -8.00 2.52 -1.66
CA TYR A 36 -8.20 3.40 -2.80
C TYR A 36 -9.60 3.27 -3.41
N ARG A 37 -10.03 2.04 -3.73
CA ARG A 37 -11.38 1.77 -4.27
C ARG A 37 -12.50 2.19 -3.32
N LYS A 38 -12.24 2.23 -2.01
CA LYS A 38 -13.23 2.56 -0.99
C LYS A 38 -13.36 4.07 -0.77
N ASP A 39 -12.24 4.78 -0.71
CA ASP A 39 -12.21 6.22 -0.46
C ASP A 39 -12.42 7.05 -1.73
N PHE A 40 -12.10 6.49 -2.91
CA PHE A 40 -12.28 7.15 -4.20
C PHE A 40 -13.29 6.39 -5.04
N PRO A 41 -14.48 6.97 -5.33
CA PRO A 41 -15.41 6.41 -6.29
C PRO A 41 -14.84 6.60 -7.70
N VAL A 42 -13.95 5.68 -8.08
CA VAL A 42 -13.50 5.52 -9.46
C VAL A 42 -14.62 4.85 -10.26
N SER A 43 -14.84 5.31 -11.49
CA SER A 43 -15.76 4.67 -12.43
C SER A 43 -15.38 3.19 -12.56
N ASP A 44 -16.37 2.28 -12.66
CA ASP A 44 -16.14 0.83 -12.75
C ASP A 44 -15.09 0.43 -13.81
N GLU A 45 -14.87 1.25 -14.84
CA GLU A 45 -13.86 1.07 -15.88
C GLU A 45 -12.41 1.31 -15.42
N ASP A 46 -12.16 2.29 -14.53
CA ASP A 46 -10.81 2.63 -14.02
C ASP A 46 -10.41 1.74 -12.81
N ALA A 47 -11.36 0.98 -12.27
CA ALA A 47 -11.11 0.14 -11.09
C ALA A 47 -10.50 -1.23 -11.43
N VAL A 48 -10.49 -1.64 -12.70
CA VAL A 48 -10.23 -3.03 -13.10
C VAL A 48 -8.74 -3.40 -13.02
N ASN A 49 -7.83 -2.46 -13.30
CA ASN A 49 -6.37 -2.73 -13.39
C ASN A 49 -5.53 -1.91 -12.39
N LEU A 50 -6.09 -1.58 -11.23
CA LEU A 50 -5.39 -0.84 -10.19
C LEU A 50 -4.26 -1.68 -9.57
N LYS A 51 -3.05 -1.11 -9.56
CA LYS A 51 -1.86 -1.65 -8.90
C LYS A 51 -1.25 -0.59 -8.00
N ALA A 52 -0.99 -0.97 -6.76
CA ALA A 52 -0.20 -0.15 -5.86
C ALA A 52 1.28 -0.48 -6.03
N ASP A 53 2.09 0.56 -6.18
CA ASP A 53 3.53 0.48 -6.14
C ASP A 53 4.06 1.24 -4.92
N ILE A 54 5.07 0.69 -4.27
CA ILE A 54 5.64 1.22 -3.05
C ILE A 54 7.14 1.33 -3.27
N SER A 55 7.65 2.54 -3.18
CA SER A 55 9.09 2.80 -3.22
C SER A 55 9.70 2.42 -1.87
N GLU A 56 10.55 1.40 -1.86
CA GLU A 56 11.26 0.96 -0.64
C GLU A 56 12.27 2.02 -0.14
N GLU A 57 12.78 2.87 -1.04
CA GLU A 57 13.76 3.91 -0.71
C GLU A 57 13.12 5.14 -0.07
N THR A 58 11.94 5.55 -0.56
CA THR A 58 11.28 6.78 -0.11
C THR A 58 10.03 6.53 0.75
N GLY A 59 9.51 5.31 0.77
CA GLY A 59 8.20 4.98 1.34
C GLY A 59 7.04 5.60 0.58
N GLU A 60 7.28 6.14 -0.62
CA GLU A 60 6.23 6.75 -1.43
C GLU A 60 5.35 5.68 -2.07
N ILE A 61 4.05 5.89 -2.01
CA ILE A 61 3.05 4.96 -2.51
C ILE A 61 2.35 5.60 -3.70
N ARG A 62 2.35 4.90 -4.83
CA ARG A 62 1.72 5.32 -6.08
C ARG A 62 0.69 4.29 -6.52
N ILE A 63 -0.41 4.77 -7.08
CA ILE A 63 -1.45 3.91 -7.66
C ILE A 63 -1.40 4.08 -9.17
N PHE A 64 -1.20 2.96 -9.86
CA PHE A 64 -1.22 2.89 -11.31
C PHE A 64 -2.47 2.17 -11.77
N ASP A 65 -3.15 2.73 -12.77
CA ASP A 65 -4.17 2.03 -13.53
C ASP A 65 -3.58 1.67 -14.90
N GLY A 66 -3.20 0.40 -15.06
CA GLY A 66 -2.48 -0.09 -16.23
C GLY A 66 -1.13 0.60 -16.44
N LYS A 67 -1.10 1.65 -17.27
CA LYS A 67 0.10 2.46 -17.57
C LYS A 67 0.01 3.91 -17.07
N LYS A 68 -1.15 4.30 -16.53
CA LYS A 68 -1.43 5.67 -16.11
C LYS A 68 -1.25 5.78 -14.60
N ASP A 69 -0.50 6.78 -14.16
CA ASP A 69 -0.47 7.16 -12.75
C ASP A 69 -1.80 7.86 -12.41
N VAL A 70 -2.55 7.29 -11.49
CA VAL A 70 -3.86 7.80 -11.02
C VAL A 70 -3.79 8.18 -9.55
N THR A 71 -2.59 8.41 -9.01
CA THR A 71 -2.35 8.74 -7.60
C THR A 71 -3.03 10.08 -7.25
N PRO A 72 -4.04 10.09 -6.37
CA PRO A 72 -4.76 11.29 -5.99
C PRO A 72 -3.90 12.18 -5.11
N ALA A 73 -4.13 13.49 -5.21
CA ALA A 73 -3.54 14.45 -4.29
C ALA A 73 -4.00 14.14 -2.85
N GLY A 74 -3.05 13.80 -1.98
CA GLY A 74 -3.31 13.46 -0.56
C GLY A 74 -3.42 11.96 -0.26
N PHE A 75 -3.34 11.08 -1.27
CA PHE A 75 -3.39 9.63 -1.06
C PHE A 75 -2.29 9.12 -0.13
N GLY A 76 -1.12 9.78 -0.08
CA GLY A 76 -0.05 9.42 0.85
C GLY A 76 -0.50 9.35 2.33
N ARG A 77 -1.50 10.14 2.75
CA ARG A 77 -2.06 10.08 4.11
C ARG A 77 -2.88 8.82 4.32
N ILE A 78 -3.78 8.51 3.38
CA ILE A 78 -4.61 7.30 3.38
C ILE A 78 -3.69 6.08 3.33
N ALA A 79 -2.71 6.10 2.45
CA ALA A 79 -1.75 5.03 2.28
C ALA A 79 -0.93 4.76 3.55
N SER A 80 -0.46 5.82 4.23
CA SER A 80 0.21 5.70 5.53
C SER A 80 -0.71 5.11 6.60
N GLN A 81 -1.99 5.49 6.61
CA GLN A 81 -2.98 4.98 7.56
C GLN A 81 -3.32 3.51 7.29
N THR A 82 -3.54 3.14 6.03
CA THR A 82 -3.77 1.77 5.59
C THR A 82 -2.56 0.90 5.91
N ALA A 83 -1.35 1.35 5.61
CA ALA A 83 -0.12 0.64 5.95
C ALA A 83 0.00 0.38 7.45
N LYS A 84 -0.23 1.42 8.26
CA LYS A 84 -0.26 1.31 9.71
C LYS A 84 -1.32 0.28 10.16
N GLN A 85 -2.51 0.31 9.56
CA GLN A 85 -3.58 -0.62 9.88
C GLN A 85 -3.22 -2.07 9.50
N VAL A 86 -2.66 -2.31 8.33
CA VAL A 86 -2.26 -3.66 7.89
C VAL A 86 -1.16 -4.24 8.78
N ILE A 87 -0.20 -3.40 9.16
CA ILE A 87 0.93 -3.78 10.03
C ILE A 87 0.49 -4.03 11.48
N LEU A 88 -0.44 -3.22 12.03
CA LEU A 88 -0.85 -3.33 13.44
C LEU A 88 -2.07 -4.22 13.69
N GLN A 89 -2.95 -4.39 12.69
CA GLN A 89 -4.29 -4.94 12.90
C GLN A 89 -4.43 -6.40 12.45
N LYS A 90 -3.35 -7.02 11.97
CA LYS A 90 -3.36 -8.44 11.59
C LYS A 90 -2.33 -9.21 12.38
#